data_AF-A0A061AJ85-F1
#
_entry.id   AF-A0A061AJ85-F1
#
_cell.length_a   1.000
_cell.length_b   1.000
_cell.length_c   1.000
_cell.angle_alpha   90.00
_cell.angle_beta   90.00
_cell.angle_gamma   90.00
#
_symmetry.space_group_name_H-M   'P 1'
#
loop_
_entity.id
_entity.type
_entity.pdbx_description
1 polymer ?
#
loop_
_entity_poly.entity_id
_entity_poly.type
_entity_poly.pdbx_seq_one_letter_code
_entity_poly.pdbx_strand_id
1 'polypeptide(L)' 'MKRYLIERNNKFFTSFGSDYDKKGRAKYKAIYGNKEMAVRFSSLTDAQNTAIRVNGKVVES' A
#
# COMPACT_ATOMS: atom_id res chain seq x y z
N MET A 1 6.58 -16.61 -16.00
CA MET A 1 6.82 -16.72 -14.55
C MET A 1 5.78 -15.86 -13.84
N LYS A 2 5.04 -16.43 -12.89
CA LYS A 2 4.13 -15.68 -12.02
C LYS A 2 4.94 -14.79 -11.08
N ARG A 3 4.48 -13.57 -10.81
CA ARG A 3 5.12 -12.66 -9.85
C ARG A 3 4.14 -12.41 -8.71
N TYR A 4 4.68 -12.26 -7.51
CA TYR A 4 3.90 -11.98 -6.32
C TYR A 4 4.34 -10.66 -5.72
N LEU A 5 3.37 -9.91 -5.22
CA LEU A 5 3.53 -8.59 -4.67
C LEU A 5 2.90 -8.58 -3.28
N ILE A 6 3.52 -7.88 -2.33
CA ILE A 6 2.93 -7.71 -1.00
C ILE A 6 2.36 -6.30 -0.91
N GLU A 7 1.06 -6.18 -0.66
CA GLU A 7 0.40 -4.92 -0.34
C GLU A 7 0.26 -4.80 1.18
N ARG A 8 0.71 -3.68 1.76
CA ARG A 8 0.49 -3.40 3.18
C ARG A 8 -0.05 -1.99 3.34
N ASN A 9 -1.02 -1.81 4.23
CA ASN A 9 -1.39 -0.47 4.70
C ASN A 9 -0.22 0.09 5.52
N ASN A 10 0.46 1.07 4.97
CA ASN A 10 1.56 1.72 5.65
C ASN A 10 1.00 2.66 6.72
N LYS A 11 1.06 2.24 7.98
CA LYS A 11 0.58 3.04 9.13
C LYS A 11 1.47 4.26 9.43
N PHE A 12 2.69 4.28 8.87
CA PHE A 12 3.70 5.32 9.14
C PHE A 12 3.80 6.33 8.00
N PHE A 13 3.26 6.03 6.82
CA PHE A 13 3.17 6.97 5.70
C PHE A 13 1.75 7.50 5.59
N THR A 14 1.48 8.61 6.28
CA THR A 14 0.35 9.49 5.93
C THR A 14 0.76 10.29 4.71
N SER A 15 0.23 9.98 3.53
CA SER A 15 0.30 10.97 2.45
C SER A 15 -0.78 12.02 2.67
N PHE A 16 -0.47 13.27 2.34
CA PHE A 16 -1.43 14.35 2.38
C PHE A 16 -1.94 14.59 0.96
N GLY A 17 -3.24 14.40 0.77
CA GLY A 17 -3.92 14.73 -0.47
C GLY A 17 -4.48 16.14 -0.45
N SER A 18 -4.65 16.71 -1.64
CA SER A 18 -5.46 17.90 -1.85
C SER A 18 -6.92 17.50 -1.91
N ASP A 19 -7.70 17.87 -0.90
CA ASP A 19 -9.16 17.85 -0.92
C ASP A 19 -9.65 19.30 -1.17
N TYR A 20 -10.87 19.49 -1.69
CA TYR A 20 -11.40 20.83 -2.00
C TYR A 20 -12.78 21.03 -1.40
N ASP A 21 -13.00 22.17 -0.73
CA ASP A 21 -14.33 22.54 -0.25
C ASP A 21 -15.27 22.89 -1.43
N LYS A 22 -16.58 23.01 -1.18
CA LYS A 22 -17.56 23.42 -2.20
C LYS A 22 -17.29 24.79 -2.84
N LYS A 23 -16.33 25.55 -2.30
CA LYS A 23 -15.89 26.87 -2.77
C LYS A 23 -14.49 26.80 -3.43
N GLY A 24 -13.96 25.60 -3.68
CA GLY A 24 -12.68 25.39 -4.36
C GLY A 24 -11.43 25.65 -3.51
N ARG A 25 -11.55 25.81 -2.19
CA ARG A 25 -10.40 26.02 -1.30
C ARG A 25 -9.77 24.69 -0.94
N ALA A 26 -8.46 24.59 -1.15
CA ALA A 26 -7.68 23.39 -0.85
C ALA A 26 -7.63 23.14 0.66
N LYS A 27 -7.87 21.89 1.05
CA LYS A 27 -7.73 21.39 2.41
C LYS A 27 -6.84 20.15 2.36
N TYR A 28 -5.80 20.13 3.17
CA TYR A 28 -4.99 18.93 3.34
C TYR A 28 -5.78 17.90 4.14
N LYS A 29 -5.93 16.70 3.58
CA LYS A 29 -6.52 15.55 4.27
C LYS A 29 -5.52 14.41 4.26
N ALA A 30 -5.39 13.73 5.40
CA ALA A 30 -4.64 12.49 5.46
C ALA A 30 -5.30 11.46 4.53
N ILE A 31 -4.58 10.99 3.52
CA ILE A 31 -4.98 9.86 2.72
C ILE A 31 -4.52 8.62 3.48
N TYR A 32 -5.49 7.95 4.10
CA TYR A 32 -5.29 6.61 4.63
C TYR A 32 -5.48 5.63 3.47
N GLY A 33 -4.43 4.89 3.10
CA GLY A 33 -4.54 3.86 2.06
C GLY A 33 -3.53 3.95 0.92
N ASN A 34 -2.48 4.77 1.02
CA ASN A 34 -1.34 4.60 0.14
C ASN A 34 -0.71 3.22 0.42
N LYS A 35 -1.01 2.27 -0.48
CA LYS A 35 -0.43 0.93 -0.49
C LYS A 35 1.01 0.99 -0.99
N GLU A 36 1.85 1.73 -0.30
CA GLU A 36 3.27 1.79 -0.63
C GLU A 36 4.02 0.73 0.16
N MET A 37 4.21 -0.42 -0.49
CA MET A 37 5.52 -1.05 -0.69
C MET A 37 5.33 -2.42 -1.31
N ALA A 38 5.40 -2.46 -2.64
CA ALA A 38 5.44 -3.66 -3.45
C ALA A 38 6.80 -4.36 -3.36
N VAL A 39 7.04 -5.17 -2.33
CA VAL A 39 8.16 -6.12 -2.39
C VAL A 39 7.76 -7.23 -3.37
N ARG A 40 8.56 -7.42 -4.43
CA ARG A 40 8.30 -8.39 -5.50
C ARG A 40 8.98 -9.72 -5.19
N PHE A 41 8.26 -10.81 -5.39
CA PHE A 41 8.75 -12.18 -5.20
C PHE A 41 8.47 -13.01 -6.45
N SER A 42 9.43 -13.90 -6.77
CA SER A 42 9.27 -14.93 -7.80
C SER A 42 8.67 -16.24 -7.25
N SER A 43 8.67 -16.40 -5.93
CA SER A 43 8.15 -17.57 -5.21
C SER A 43 6.94 -17.19 -4.37
N LEU A 44 5.87 -17.99 -4.44
CA LEU A 44 4.66 -17.79 -3.64
C LEU A 44 4.97 -17.96 -2.15
N THR A 45 5.77 -18.97 -1.80
CA THR A 45 6.13 -19.30 -0.42
C THR A 45 6.87 -18.14 0.25
N ASP A 46 7.80 -17.51 -0.46
CA ASP A 46 8.56 -16.38 0.07
C ASP A 46 7.69 -15.13 0.24
N ALA A 47 6.75 -14.92 -0.70
CA ALA A 47 5.76 -13.85 -0.62
C ALA A 47 4.83 -14.04 0.60
N GLN A 48 4.33 -15.26 0.83
CA GLN A 48 3.46 -15.57 1.96
C GLN A 48 4.17 -15.41 3.31
N ASN A 49 5.38 -15.96 3.44
CA ASN A 49 6.19 -15.82 4.66
C ASN A 49 6.47 -14.37 5.00
N THR A 50 6.80 -13.55 3.99
CA THR A 50 7.06 -12.14 4.20
C THR A 50 5.77 -11.38 4.50
N ALA A 51 4.66 -11.72 3.84
CA ALA A 51 3.35 -11.09 4.06
C ALA A 51 2.87 -11.28 5.51
N ILE A 52 3.05 -12.47 6.09
CA ILE A 52 2.71 -12.73 7.51
C ILE A 52 3.53 -11.82 8.43
N ARG A 53 4.85 -11.73 8.22
CA ARG A 53 5.74 -10.90 9.06
C ARG A 53 5.40 -9.43 9.01
N VAL A 54 5.05 -8.92 7.82
CA VAL A 54 4.75 -7.50 7.63
C VAL A 54 3.26 -7.19 7.78
N ASN A 55 2.41 -8.17 8.13
CA ASN A 55 0.96 -8.04 8.14
C ASN A 55 0.43 -7.41 6.83
N GLY A 56 0.94 -7.92 5.71
CA GLY A 56 0.58 -7.54 4.35
C GLY A 56 -0.24 -8.63 3.65
N LYS A 57 -0.75 -8.31 2.47
CA LYS A 57 -1.55 -9.19 1.61
C LYS A 57 -0.75 -9.53 0.35
N VAL A 58 -0.64 -10.81 0.00
CA VAL A 58 -0.04 -11.25 -1.26
C VAL A 58 -1.02 -11.03 -2.42
N VAL A 59 -0.52 -10.49 -3.53
CA VAL A 59 -1.25 -10.23 -4.79
C VAL A 59 -0.43 -10.80 -5.94
N GLU A 60 -1.07 -11.49 -6.89
CA GLU A 60 -0.41 -11.95 -8.11
C GLU A 60 -0.30 -10.78 -9.11
N SER A 61 0.88 -10.59 -9.70
CA SER A 61 1.23 -9.49 -10.60
C SER A 61 1.78 -9.98 -11.94
#